data_AF-S7NUC4-F1
#
_entry.id   AF-S7NUC4-F1
#
_cell.length_a   1.000
_cell.length_b   1.000
_cell.length_c   1.000
_cell.angle_alpha   90.00
_cell.angle_beta   90.00
_cell.angle_gamma   90.00
#
_symmetry.space_group_name_H-M   'P 1'
#
loop_
_entity.id
_entity.type
_entity.pdbx_description
1 polymer ?
#
loop_
_entity_poly.entity_id
_entity_poly.type
_entity_poly.pdbx_seq_one_letter_code
_entity_poly.pdbx_strand_id
1 'polypeptide(L)' 'MADIDLDHSCTLNKKIRNAQLAQYNFILVVGEKEKANNAVNVRTRDNRIHGEMSLASAIDKLKNLKKSRTLNAEEEF' A
#
# COMPACT_ATOMS: atom_id res chain seq x y z
N MET A 1 -3.50 8.35 -9.55
CA MET A 1 -2.15 8.11 -10.09
C MET A 1 -1.47 7.19 -9.10
N ALA A 2 -0.76 6.17 -9.55
CA ALA A 2 -0.03 5.24 -8.68
C ALA A 2 1.42 5.24 -9.15
N ASP A 3 2.34 5.44 -8.22
CA ASP A 3 3.78 5.39 -8.50
C ASP A 3 4.34 4.03 -8.10
N ILE A 4 5.36 3.59 -8.83
CA ILE A 4 6.05 2.33 -8.55
C ILE A 4 7.54 2.61 -8.43
N ASP A 5 8.12 2.18 -7.31
CA ASP A 5 9.56 2.26 -7.07
C ASP A 5 10.23 0.95 -7.52
N LEU A 6 10.80 0.96 -8.72
CA LEU A 6 11.53 -0.16 -9.32
C LEU A 6 13.05 -0.10 -9.05
N ASP A 7 13.52 0.81 -8.20
CA ASP A 7 14.96 0.96 -7.97
C ASP A 7 15.53 -0.27 -7.24
N HIS A 8 16.33 -1.08 -7.92
CA HIS A 8 16.92 -2.29 -7.31
C HIS A 8 18.04 -1.97 -6.31
N SER A 9 18.54 -0.74 -6.31
CA SER A 9 19.65 -0.26 -5.48
C SER A 9 19.21 0.07 -4.04
N CYS A 10 17.92 0.35 -3.84
CA CYS A 10 17.35 0.70 -2.53
C CYS A 10 16.74 -0.50 -1.82
N THR A 11 17.07 -0.65 -0.53
CA THR A 11 16.46 -1.67 0.34
C THR A 11 14.95 -1.38 0.53
N LEU A 12 14.16 -2.44 0.77
CA LEU A 12 12.72 -2.32 0.99
C LEU A 12 12.38 -1.28 2.08
N ASN A 13 13.13 -1.28 3.18
CA ASN A 13 12.94 -0.33 4.27
C ASN A 13 13.17 1.13 3.83
N LYS A 14 14.16 1.38 2.95
CA LYS A 14 14.43 2.71 2.42
C LYS A 14 13.30 3.18 1.50
N LYS A 15 12.77 2.30 0.66
CA LYS A 15 11.60 2.60 -0.21
C LYS A 15 10.36 2.92 0.60
N ILE A 16 10.07 2.11 1.63
CA ILE A 16 8.93 2.35 2.54
C ILE A 16 9.10 3.73 3.21
N ARG A 17 10.28 4.04 3.72
CA ARG A 17 10.56 5.35 4.34
C ARG A 17 10.43 6.51 3.35
N ASN A 18 10.90 6.35 2.12
CA ASN A 18 10.74 7.36 1.07
C ASN A 18 9.26 7.58 0.73
N ALA A 19 8.47 6.51 0.62
CA ALA A 19 7.04 6.61 0.37
C ALA A 19 6.30 7.32 1.53
N GLN A 20 6.69 7.08 2.78
CA GLN A 20 6.17 7.81 3.94
C GLN A 20 6.51 9.31 3.86
N LEU A 21 7.75 9.65 3.52
CA LEU A 21 8.21 11.04 3.39
C LEU A 21 7.52 11.77 2.22
N ALA A 22 7.25 11.06 1.12
CA ALA A 22 6.47 11.56 -0.01
C ALA A 22 4.95 11.60 0.26
N GLN A 23 4.54 11.29 1.50
CA GLN A 23 3.15 11.31 1.96
C GLN A 23 2.20 10.41 1.17
N TYR A 24 2.68 9.24 0.71
CA TYR A 24 1.79 8.23 0.16
C TYR A 24 0.90 7.66 1.26
N ASN A 25 -0.42 7.75 1.08
CA ASN A 25 -1.41 7.25 2.04
C ASN A 25 -1.32 5.73 2.23
N PHE A 26 -1.06 5.00 1.14
CA PHE A 26 -0.96 3.55 1.11
C PHE A 26 0.32 3.10 0.41
N ILE A 27 1.01 2.16 1.03
CA ILE A 27 2.23 1.54 0.55
C ILE A 27 1.92 0.06 0.34
N LEU A 28 1.90 -0.35 -0.92
CA LEU A 28 1.61 -1.73 -1.32
C LEU A 28 2.94 -2.47 -1.51
N VAL A 29 3.22 -3.42 -0.62
CA VAL A 29 4.40 -4.27 -0.73
C VAL A 29 4.00 -5.59 -1.38
N VAL A 30 4.74 -5.96 -2.43
CA VAL A 30 4.54 -7.20 -3.16
C VAL A 30 5.83 -8.00 -3.12
N GLY A 31 5.84 -9.04 -2.27
CA GLY A 31 6.87 -10.07 -2.25
C GLY A 31 6.57 -11.22 -3.20
N GLU A 32 7.44 -12.24 -3.15
CA GLU A 32 7.30 -13.46 -3.95
C GLU A 32 6.07 -14.29 -3.53
N LYS A 33 5.79 -14.33 -2.23
CA LYS A 33 4.61 -14.99 -1.64
C LYS A 33 3.32 -14.29 -2.05
N GLU A 34 3.30 -12.97 -1.95
CA GLU A 34 2.18 -12.12 -2.35
C GLU A 34 1.87 -12.25 -3.84
N LYS A 35 2.91 -12.30 -4.68
CA LYS A 35 2.78 -12.57 -6.12
C LYS A 35 2.16 -13.95 -6.38
N ALA A 36 2.58 -14.99 -5.66
CA ALA A 36 2.00 -16.33 -5.81
C ALA A 36 0.53 -16.39 -5.37
N ASN A 37 0.18 -15.70 -4.30
CA ASN A 37 -1.17 -15.68 -3.73
C ASN A 37 -2.10 -14.62 -4.37
N ASN A 38 -1.66 -13.86 -5.37
CA ASN A 38 -2.38 -12.69 -5.91
C ASN A 38 -2.85 -11.74 -4.81
N ALA A 39 -2.04 -11.60 -3.78
CA ALA A 39 -2.27 -10.76 -2.62
C ALA A 39 -1.25 -9.62 -2.60
N VAL A 40 -1.50 -8.62 -1.76
CA VAL A 40 -0.62 -7.48 -1.53
C VAL A 40 -0.62 -7.17 -0.05
N ASN A 41 0.54 -6.79 0.48
CA ASN A 41 0.64 -6.35 1.86
C ASN A 41 0.45 -4.83 1.90
N VAL A 42 -0.60 -4.37 2.59
CA VAL A 42 -0.94 -2.96 2.66
C VAL A 42 -0.37 -2.36 3.95
N ARG A 43 0.42 -1.30 3.78
CA ARG A 43 0.92 -0.47 4.87
C ARG A 43 0.43 0.96 4.71
N THR A 44 0.24 1.64 5.81
CA THR A 44 -0.16 3.06 5.84
C THR A 44 1.05 3.97 6.01
N ARG A 45 0.84 5.27 5.81
CA ARG A 45 1.85 6.30 6.09
C ARG A 45 2.35 6.24 7.54
N ASP A 46 1.46 5.98 8.50
CA ASP A 46 1.78 5.93 9.92
C ASP A 46 2.46 4.62 10.37
N ASN A 47 3.01 3.85 9.42
CA ASN A 47 3.68 2.57 9.67
C ASN A 47 2.77 1.49 10.29
N ARG A 48 1.45 1.64 10.20
CA ARG A 48 0.51 0.56 10.56
C ARG A 48 0.45 -0.45 9.41
N ILE A 49 0.53 -1.73 9.79
CA ILE A 49 0.42 -2.86 8.87
C ILE A 49 -1.03 -3.32 8.88
N HIS A 50 -1.74 -3.14 7.77
CA HIS A 50 -3.11 -3.65 7.59
C HIS A 50 -3.13 -5.13 7.19
N GLY A 51 -1.96 -5.69 6.84
CA GLY A 51 -1.78 -7.11 6.57
C GLY A 51 -1.84 -7.46 5.10
N GLU A 52 -1.89 -8.76 4.82
CA GLU A 52 -2.04 -9.31 3.47
C GLU A 52 -3.53 -9.30 3.09
N MET A 53 -3.84 -8.74 1.92
CA MET A 53 -5.17 -8.84 1.33
C MET A 53 -5.08 -9.16 -0.16
N SER A 54 -6.13 -9.80 -0.69
CA SER A 54 -6.20 -10.08 -2.12
C SER A 54 -6.21 -8.78 -2.94
N LEU A 55 -5.58 -8.82 -4.11
CA LEU A 55 -5.50 -7.67 -5.01
C LEU A 55 -6.89 -7.13 -5.37
N ALA A 56 -7.86 -8.03 -5.59
CA ALA A 56 -9.23 -7.66 -5.90
C ALA A 56 -9.89 -6.88 -4.74
N SER A 57 -9.75 -7.35 -3.51
CA SER A 57 -10.30 -6.67 -2.32
C SER A 57 -9.61 -5.34 -2.07
N ALA A 58 -8.29 -5.25 -2.28
CA ALA A 58 -7.53 -4.01 -2.14
C ALA A 58 -8.04 -2.93 -3.11
N ILE A 59 -8.27 -3.30 -4.37
CA ILE A 59 -8.78 -2.39 -5.40
C ILE A 59 -10.20 -1.93 -5.05
N ASP A 60 -11.06 -2.83 -4.58
CA ASP A 60 -12.43 -2.47 -4.22
C ASP A 60 -12.47 -1.50 -3.03
N LYS A 61 -11.71 -1.79 -1.95
CA LYS A 61 -11.55 -0.90 -0.80
C LYS A 61 -11.02 0.48 -1.22
N LEU A 62 -9.95 0.54 -2.02
CA LEU A 62 -9.40 1.80 -2.50
C LEU A 62 -10.39 2.59 -3.37
N LYS A 63 -11.21 1.91 -4.18
CA LYS A 63 -12.29 2.55 -4.95
C LYS A 63 -13.38 3.11 -4.04
N ASN A 64 -13.77 2.37 -3.01
CA ASN A 64 -14.78 2.80 -2.04
C ASN A 64 -14.29 4.00 -1.25
N LEU A 65 -13.05 3.98 -0.76
CA LEU A 65 -12.40 5.13 -0.09
C LEU A 65 -12.33 6.36 -0.99
N LYS A 66 -12.01 6.18 -2.27
CA LYS A 66 -12.01 7.28 -3.25
C LYS A 66 -13.41 7.87 -3.44
N LYS A 67 -14.46 7.04 -3.38
CA LYS A 67 -15.86 7.50 -3.50
C LYS A 67 -16.36 8.18 -2.23
N SER A 68 -16.09 7.60 -1.06
CA SER A 68 -16.51 8.14 0.23
C SER A 68 -15.82 9.46 0.57
N ARG A 69 -14.67 9.75 -0.07
CA ARG A 69 -13.84 10.94 0.21
C ARG A 69 -13.57 11.09 1.71
N THR A 70 -13.41 9.96 2.42
CA THR A 70 -13.19 9.98 3.86
C THR A 70 -11.87 10.70 4.15
N LEU A 71 -11.89 11.61 5.13
CA LEU A 71 -10.72 12.35 5.60
C LEU A 71 -9.65 11.39 6.18
N ASN A 72 -10.07 10.30 6.84
CA ASN A 72 -9.20 9.32 7.49
C ASN A 72 -9.28 7.95 6.83
N ALA A 73 -8.99 7.89 5.52
CA ALA A 73 -8.96 6.63 4.77
C ALA A 73 -7.99 5.58 5.35
N GLU A 74 -7.01 6.01 6.14
CA GLU A 74 -5.98 5.18 6.76
C GLU A 74 -6.51 4.33 7.93
N GLU A 75 -7.54 4.82 8.65
CA GLU A 75 -8.15 4.14 9.80
C GLU A 75 -9.37 3.29 9.43
N GLU A 76 -10.08 3.63 8.36
CA GLU A 76 -11.23 2.87 7.85
C GLU A 76 -10.85 1.70 6.92
N PHE A 77 -9.57 1.54 6.60
CA PHE A 77 -9.10 0.47 5.70
C PHE A 77 -9.06 -0.90 6.37
#